data_AF-A0A225T0U4-F1
#
_entry.id   AF-A0A225T0U4-F1
#
_cell.length_a   1.000
_cell.length_b   1.000
_cell.length_c   1.000
_cell.angle_alpha   90.00
_cell.angle_beta   90.00
_cell.angle_gamma   90.00
#
_symmetry.space_group_name_H-M   'P 1'
#
loop_
_entity.id
_entity.type
_entity.pdbx_description
1 polymer ?
#
loop_
_entity_poly.entity_id
_entity_poly.type
_entity_poly.pdbx_seq_one_letter_code
_entity_poly.pdbx_strand_id
1 'polypeptide(L)'
;MHLDDEETDRQHCLAIVHEYHRCHDAFELFASIASSLILAGHEKHQAYRAYNAYAAFIFHLYEFVLALHARDLNVTEIRPPNGMEKHKFLDLLVQGTIKKTLRNRIEAIEKGYAPIWENSIETYKDLSPVPDDFSEKFRQMRNKVNGHVTYQRIKEIDLTDFYEKYHSYLYMLYRDCGDWWGRSSEKQFPELENITSFFAKIVASTREDQVPPNAATSARNGQ
;
A
#
# COMPACT_ATOMS: atom_id res chain seq x y z
N MET A 1 2.73 -15.69 16.79
CA MET A 1 1.91 -15.33 17.96
C MET A 1 0.47 -15.36 17.48
N HIS A 2 -0.44 -15.97 18.24
CA HIS A 2 -1.85 -15.99 17.88
C HIS A 2 -2.50 -14.66 18.31
N LEU A 3 -3.49 -14.20 17.54
CA LEU A 3 -4.26 -13.00 17.88
C LEU A 3 -5.38 -13.38 18.87
N ASP A 4 -5.02 -14.00 19.99
CA ASP A 4 -5.98 -14.58 20.94
C ASP A 4 -6.49 -13.55 21.97
N ASP A 5 -5.80 -12.42 22.13
CA ASP A 5 -6.24 -11.30 22.98
C ASP A 5 -6.64 -10.08 22.14
N GLU A 6 -7.68 -9.39 22.62
CA GLU A 6 -8.34 -8.24 21.95
C GLU A 6 -7.36 -7.10 21.65
N GLU A 7 -6.36 -6.88 22.52
CA GLU A 7 -5.39 -5.82 22.34
C GLU A 7 -4.39 -6.15 21.22
N THR A 8 -3.91 -7.39 21.16
CA THR A 8 -3.03 -7.84 20.06
C THR A 8 -3.77 -7.79 18.70
N ASP A 9 -5.04 -8.21 18.62
CA ASP A 9 -5.83 -8.06 17.38
C ASP A 9 -6.04 -6.59 17.01
N ARG A 10 -6.35 -5.73 17.99
CA ARG A 10 -6.48 -4.28 17.78
C ARG A 10 -5.20 -3.67 17.21
N GLN A 11 -4.04 -3.98 17.80
CA GLN A 11 -2.74 -3.49 17.31
C GLN A 11 -2.43 -4.03 15.91
N HIS A 12 -2.76 -5.29 15.64
CA HIS A 12 -2.58 -5.87 14.31
C HIS A 12 -3.47 -5.17 13.26
N CYS A 13 -4.73 -4.87 13.61
CA CYS A 13 -5.63 -4.08 12.76
C CYS A 13 -5.08 -2.67 12.49
N LEU A 14 -4.53 -1.98 13.51
CA LEU A 14 -3.89 -0.68 13.31
C LEU A 14 -2.67 -0.77 12.36
N ALA A 15 -1.87 -1.83 12.48
CA ALA A 15 -0.75 -2.06 11.57
C ALA A 15 -1.21 -2.28 10.12
N ILE A 16 -2.32 -3.02 9.92
CA ILE A 16 -2.92 -3.22 8.59
C ILE A 16 -3.42 -1.89 8.02
N VAL A 17 -4.10 -1.08 8.82
CA VAL A 17 -4.58 0.25 8.42
C VAL A 17 -3.41 1.16 8.01
N HIS A 18 -2.34 1.18 8.81
CA HIS A 18 -1.13 1.93 8.47
C HIS A 18 -0.51 1.47 7.15
N GLU A 19 -0.38 0.16 6.94
CA GLU A 19 0.21 -0.38 5.71
C GLU A 19 -0.67 -0.10 4.49
N TYR A 20 -2.00 -0.13 4.65
CA TYR A 20 -2.93 0.34 3.62
C TYR A 20 -2.67 1.81 3.26
N HIS A 21 -2.54 2.71 4.24
CA HIS A 21 -2.27 4.13 3.97
C HIS A 21 -0.94 4.34 3.24
N ARG A 22 0.12 3.61 3.61
CA ARG A 22 1.39 3.66 2.86
C ARG A 22 1.26 3.18 1.43
N CYS A 23 0.46 2.14 1.20
CA CYS A 23 0.13 1.65 -0.14
C CYS A 23 -0.65 2.70 -0.94
N HIS A 24 -1.68 3.28 -0.34
CA HIS A 24 -2.52 4.33 -0.94
C HIS A 24 -1.70 5.56 -1.32
N ASP A 25 -0.92 6.12 -0.38
CA ASP A 25 -0.10 7.30 -0.63
C ASP A 25 0.93 7.07 -1.75
N ALA A 26 1.54 5.87 -1.80
CA ALA A 26 2.46 5.50 -2.86
C ALA A 26 1.77 5.39 -4.22
N PHE A 27 0.55 4.84 -4.27
CA PHE A 27 -0.25 4.76 -5.49
C PHE A 27 -0.69 6.14 -5.97
N GLU A 28 -1.22 6.99 -5.09
CA GLU A 28 -1.66 8.35 -5.44
C GLU A 28 -0.50 9.21 -5.94
N LEU A 29 0.67 9.11 -5.28
CA LEU A 29 1.88 9.79 -5.75
C LEU A 29 2.31 9.30 -7.14
N PHE A 30 2.28 7.98 -7.36
CA PHE A 30 2.56 7.41 -8.67
C PHE A 30 1.58 7.92 -9.73
N ALA A 31 0.28 7.83 -9.47
CA ALA A 31 -0.77 8.24 -10.39
C ALA A 31 -0.68 9.73 -10.76
N SER A 32 -0.42 10.58 -9.77
CA SER A 32 -0.22 12.02 -9.95
C SER A 32 0.96 12.32 -10.88
N ILE A 33 2.13 11.72 -10.63
CA ILE A 33 3.35 11.96 -11.42
C ILE A 33 3.22 11.35 -12.81
N ALA A 34 2.69 10.13 -12.92
CA ALA A 34 2.48 9.45 -14.20
C ALA A 34 1.52 10.26 -15.10
N SER A 35 0.44 10.80 -14.54
CA SER A 35 -0.47 11.68 -15.25
C SER A 35 0.24 12.94 -15.77
N SER A 36 1.09 13.56 -14.95
CA SER A 36 1.90 14.70 -15.38
C SER A 36 2.85 14.35 -16.53
N LEU A 37 3.52 13.19 -16.48
CA LEU A 37 4.43 12.74 -17.52
C LEU A 37 3.71 12.47 -18.85
N ILE A 38 2.49 11.91 -18.79
CA ILE A 38 1.67 11.64 -19.98
C ILE A 38 1.22 12.96 -20.63
N LEU A 39 0.82 13.95 -19.83
CA LEU A 39 0.25 15.21 -20.32
C LEU A 39 1.32 16.24 -20.74
N ALA A 40 2.38 16.39 -19.96
CA ALA A 40 3.41 17.42 -20.15
C ALA A 40 4.66 16.90 -20.88
N GLY A 41 4.76 15.59 -21.12
CA GLY A 41 5.90 14.94 -21.74
C GLY A 41 6.93 14.44 -20.73
N HIS A 42 7.96 13.78 -21.26
CA HIS A 42 8.91 13.01 -20.47
C HIS A 42 10.01 13.90 -19.86
N GLU A 43 10.09 13.94 -18.53
CA GLU A 43 11.18 14.53 -17.76
C GLU A 43 11.84 13.47 -16.87
N LYS A 44 13.18 13.41 -16.87
CA LYS A 44 13.93 12.29 -16.26
C LYS A 44 13.74 12.20 -14.75
N HIS A 45 13.73 13.33 -14.05
CA HIS A 45 13.59 13.36 -12.60
C HIS A 45 12.15 13.03 -12.17
N GLN A 46 11.13 13.47 -12.91
CA GLN A 46 9.76 13.02 -12.74
C GLN A 46 9.61 11.52 -13.02
N ALA A 47 10.21 10.99 -14.09
CA ALA A 47 10.20 9.55 -14.38
C ALA A 47 10.84 8.73 -13.25
N TYR A 48 11.97 9.20 -12.70
CA TYR A 48 12.59 8.60 -11.51
C TYR A 48 11.65 8.60 -10.29
N ARG A 49 10.94 9.70 -10.04
CA ARG A 49 9.98 9.77 -8.92
C ARG A 49 8.78 8.85 -9.14
N ALA A 50 8.25 8.77 -10.36
CA ALA A 50 7.20 7.83 -10.72
C ALA A 50 7.65 6.38 -10.50
N TYR A 51 8.86 6.02 -10.95
CA TYR A 51 9.47 4.71 -10.72
C TYR A 51 9.52 4.37 -9.23
N ASN A 52 10.01 5.30 -8.39
CA ASN A 52 10.11 5.05 -6.95
C ASN A 52 8.75 4.94 -6.27
N ALA A 53 7.79 5.79 -6.65
CA ALA A 53 6.43 5.72 -6.13
C ALA A 53 5.78 4.38 -6.49
N TYR A 54 5.94 3.91 -7.73
CA TYR A 54 5.43 2.61 -8.16
C TYR A 54 6.13 1.44 -7.46
N ALA A 55 7.44 1.50 -7.24
CA ALA A 55 8.18 0.51 -6.47
C ALA A 55 7.71 0.44 -5.00
N ALA A 56 7.41 1.59 -4.39
CA ALA A 56 6.83 1.65 -3.05
C ALA A 56 5.40 1.09 -3.02
N PHE A 57 4.58 1.40 -4.04
CA PHE A 57 3.24 0.83 -4.18
C PHE A 57 3.27 -0.71 -4.25
N ILE A 58 4.13 -1.28 -5.09
CA ILE A 58 4.33 -2.74 -5.19
C ILE A 58 4.70 -3.33 -3.83
N PHE A 59 5.64 -2.69 -3.13
CA PHE A 59 6.09 -3.17 -1.84
C PHE A 59 4.96 -3.18 -0.81
N HIS A 60 4.28 -2.04 -0.64
CA HIS A 60 3.23 -1.88 0.36
C HIS A 60 1.99 -2.69 0.04
N LEU A 61 1.62 -2.82 -1.24
CA LEU A 61 0.51 -3.68 -1.63
C LEU A 61 0.77 -5.15 -1.28
N TYR A 62 2.00 -5.63 -1.50
CA TYR A 62 2.35 -7.01 -1.18
C TYR A 62 2.27 -7.28 0.33
N GLU A 63 2.86 -6.39 1.14
CA GLU A 63 2.82 -6.51 2.61
C GLU A 63 1.40 -6.37 3.15
N PHE A 64 0.62 -5.43 2.62
CA PHE A 64 -0.79 -5.26 2.97
C PHE A 64 -1.59 -6.55 2.71
N VAL A 65 -1.50 -7.14 1.51
CA VAL A 65 -2.19 -8.39 1.17
C VAL A 65 -1.78 -9.52 2.10
N LEU A 66 -0.49 -9.65 2.44
CA LEU A 66 -0.05 -10.68 3.39
C LEU A 66 -0.56 -10.43 4.81
N ALA A 67 -0.65 -9.18 5.26
CA ALA A 67 -1.19 -8.85 6.57
C ALA A 67 -2.69 -9.22 6.67
N LEU A 68 -3.45 -9.08 5.59
CA LEU A 68 -4.84 -9.55 5.52
C LEU A 68 -4.92 -11.07 5.72
N HIS A 69 -4.08 -11.84 5.03
CA HIS A 69 -4.02 -13.30 5.23
C HIS A 69 -3.58 -13.70 6.63
N ALA A 70 -2.64 -12.95 7.22
CA ALA A 70 -2.18 -13.21 8.59
C ALA A 70 -3.33 -13.05 9.58
N ARG A 71 -4.13 -11.98 9.43
CA ARG A 71 -5.34 -11.75 10.21
C ARG A 71 -6.40 -12.84 9.99
N ASP A 72 -6.69 -13.20 8.74
CA ASP A 72 -7.66 -14.27 8.42
C ASP A 72 -7.27 -15.63 9.02
N LEU A 73 -5.96 -15.87 9.20
CA LEU A 73 -5.40 -17.06 9.83
C LEU A 73 -5.23 -16.93 11.36
N ASN A 74 -5.65 -15.82 11.96
CA ASN A 74 -5.49 -15.50 13.38
C ASN A 74 -4.02 -15.58 13.87
N VAL A 75 -3.07 -15.11 13.05
CA VAL A 75 -1.64 -15.14 13.35
C VAL A 75 -0.97 -13.82 13.02
N THR A 76 0.07 -13.47 13.76
CA THR A 76 0.93 -12.30 13.45
C THR A 76 1.95 -12.58 12.34
N GLU A 77 2.23 -13.85 12.04
CA GLU A 77 3.19 -14.27 11.03
C GLU A 77 2.71 -15.56 10.36
N ILE A 78 2.61 -15.53 9.04
CA ILE A 78 2.23 -16.69 8.24
C ILE A 78 3.39 -17.69 8.19
N ARG A 79 3.11 -18.93 8.61
CA ARG A 79 4.05 -20.05 8.55
C ARG A 79 3.54 -21.12 7.59
N PRO A 80 4.41 -21.67 6.73
CA PRO A 80 3.99 -22.70 5.80
C PRO A 80 3.66 -24.02 6.53
N PRO A 81 2.63 -24.76 6.07
CA PRO A 81 2.36 -26.09 6.59
C PRO A 81 3.39 -27.11 6.07
N ASN A 82 3.63 -28.18 6.86
CA ASN A 82 4.26 -29.44 6.40
C ASN A 82 5.60 -29.27 5.64
N GLY A 83 6.49 -28.40 6.09
CA GLY A 83 7.82 -28.24 5.49
C GLY A 83 7.82 -27.59 4.09
N MET A 84 6.69 -27.06 3.64
CA MET A 84 6.62 -26.27 2.41
C MET A 84 7.51 -25.03 2.52
N GLU A 85 8.16 -24.65 1.43
CA GLU A 85 8.94 -23.41 1.40
C GLU A 85 8.05 -22.19 1.62
N LYS A 86 8.45 -21.31 2.57
CA LYS A 86 7.67 -20.12 2.95
C LYS A 86 7.22 -19.30 1.74
N HIS A 87 8.12 -19.03 0.80
CA HIS A 87 7.81 -18.22 -0.38
C HIS A 87 6.77 -18.87 -1.29
N LYS A 88 6.82 -20.19 -1.51
CA LYS A 88 5.81 -20.91 -2.30
C LYS A 88 4.44 -20.82 -1.64
N PHE A 89 4.38 -20.96 -0.31
CA PHE A 89 3.12 -20.84 0.42
C PHE A 89 2.52 -19.44 0.33
N LEU A 90 3.34 -18.39 0.52
CA LEU A 90 2.89 -17.00 0.38
C LEU A 90 2.43 -16.70 -1.05
N ASP A 91 3.17 -17.18 -2.05
CA ASP A 91 2.82 -17.01 -3.47
C ASP A 91 1.45 -17.66 -3.76
N LEU A 92 1.15 -18.85 -3.21
CA LEU A 92 -0.17 -19.49 -3.33
C LEU A 92 -1.31 -18.66 -2.72
N LEU A 93 -1.11 -18.03 -1.55
CA LEU A 93 -2.12 -17.18 -0.92
C LEU A 93 -2.44 -15.96 -1.79
N VAL A 94 -1.40 -15.29 -2.29
CA VAL A 94 -1.54 -14.13 -3.19
C VAL A 94 -2.21 -14.55 -4.51
N GLN A 95 -1.79 -15.67 -5.11
CA GLN A 95 -2.37 -16.20 -6.34
C GLN A 95 -3.85 -16.53 -6.18
N GLY A 96 -4.21 -17.17 -5.07
CA GLY A 96 -5.60 -17.49 -4.74
C GLY A 96 -6.47 -16.24 -4.58
N THR A 97 -5.91 -15.18 -3.96
CA THR A 97 -6.60 -13.91 -3.75
C THR A 97 -6.96 -13.24 -5.06
N ILE A 98 -5.99 -13.05 -5.97
CA ILE A 98 -6.27 -12.40 -7.26
C ILE A 98 -7.22 -13.24 -8.14
N LYS A 99 -7.07 -14.57 -8.15
CA LYS A 99 -7.98 -15.47 -8.88
C LYS A 99 -9.41 -15.36 -8.34
N LYS A 100 -9.58 -15.28 -7.02
CA LYS A 100 -10.88 -15.07 -6.37
C LYS A 100 -11.47 -13.70 -6.70
N THR A 101 -10.67 -12.63 -6.61
CA THR A 101 -11.07 -11.26 -6.94
C THR A 101 -11.56 -11.14 -8.38
N LEU A 102 -10.78 -11.64 -9.35
CA LEU A 102 -11.17 -11.60 -10.76
C LEU A 102 -12.48 -12.36 -11.02
N ARG A 103 -12.59 -13.59 -10.49
CA ARG A 103 -13.80 -14.40 -10.61
C ARG A 103 -15.02 -13.70 -10.00
N ASN A 104 -14.88 -13.14 -8.80
CA ASN A 104 -15.98 -12.46 -8.11
C ASN A 104 -16.48 -11.24 -8.89
N ARG A 105 -15.57 -10.48 -9.54
CA ARG A 105 -15.93 -9.33 -10.39
C ARG A 105 -16.68 -9.76 -11.64
N ILE A 106 -16.20 -10.78 -12.35
CA ILE A 106 -16.90 -11.36 -13.50
C ILE A 106 -18.30 -11.82 -13.10
N GLU A 107 -18.41 -12.62 -12.03
CA GLU A 107 -19.70 -13.11 -11.55
C GLU A 107 -20.66 -11.97 -11.15
N ALA A 108 -20.15 -10.88 -10.56
CA ALA A 108 -20.97 -9.74 -10.17
C ALA A 108 -21.60 -9.03 -11.37
N ILE A 109 -20.83 -8.89 -12.46
CA ILE A 109 -21.31 -8.26 -13.70
C ILE A 109 -22.31 -9.17 -14.40
N GLU A 110 -22.01 -10.47 -14.53
CA GLU A 110 -22.91 -11.44 -15.15
C GLU A 110 -24.26 -11.56 -14.43
N LYS A 111 -24.26 -11.45 -13.11
CA LYS A 111 -25.46 -11.53 -12.27
C LYS A 111 -26.16 -10.17 -12.10
N GLY A 112 -25.61 -9.08 -12.64
CA GLY A 112 -26.24 -7.76 -12.65
C GLY A 112 -26.25 -7.02 -11.31
N TYR A 113 -25.37 -7.38 -10.36
CA TYR A 113 -25.21 -6.64 -9.10
C TYR A 113 -23.88 -5.88 -9.00
N ALA A 114 -23.10 -5.85 -10.08
CA ALA A 114 -21.91 -4.99 -10.15
C ALA A 114 -22.30 -3.50 -10.01
N PRO A 115 -21.47 -2.69 -9.33
CA PRO A 115 -21.67 -1.25 -9.27
C PRO A 115 -21.67 -0.59 -10.65
N ILE A 116 -22.38 0.52 -10.80
CA ILE A 116 -22.51 1.25 -12.08
C ILE A 116 -21.18 1.81 -12.62
N TRP A 117 -20.19 1.97 -11.74
CA TRP A 117 -18.86 2.48 -12.07
C TRP A 117 -17.87 1.37 -12.46
N GLU A 118 -18.29 0.10 -12.40
CA GLU A 118 -17.44 -1.03 -12.76
C GLU A 118 -17.11 -1.02 -14.26
N ASN A 119 -15.92 -1.52 -14.63
CA ASN A 119 -15.58 -1.67 -16.04
C ASN A 119 -16.48 -2.70 -16.74
N SER A 120 -16.44 -2.72 -18.07
CA SER A 120 -17.15 -3.75 -18.83
C SER A 120 -16.61 -5.15 -18.53
N ILE A 121 -17.46 -6.17 -18.69
CA ILE A 121 -17.07 -7.57 -18.46
C ILE A 121 -15.87 -8.01 -19.32
N GLU A 122 -15.73 -7.45 -20.53
CA GLU A 122 -14.65 -7.82 -21.45
C GLU A 122 -13.27 -7.43 -20.90
N THR A 123 -13.17 -6.31 -20.17
CA THR A 123 -11.94 -5.94 -19.45
C THR A 123 -11.46 -7.04 -18.49
N TYR A 124 -12.37 -7.76 -17.84
CA TYR A 124 -12.02 -8.83 -16.91
C TYR A 124 -11.80 -10.18 -17.60
N LYS A 125 -12.53 -10.44 -18.69
CA LYS A 125 -12.29 -11.63 -19.52
C LYS A 125 -10.91 -11.61 -20.16
N ASP A 126 -10.43 -10.44 -20.60
CA ASP A 126 -9.07 -10.27 -21.15
C ASP A 126 -7.97 -10.55 -20.11
N LEU A 127 -8.30 -10.41 -18.82
CA LEU A 127 -7.40 -10.72 -17.69
C LEU A 127 -7.52 -12.18 -17.21
N SER A 128 -8.38 -12.98 -17.84
CA SER A 128 -8.64 -14.37 -17.46
C SER A 128 -8.03 -15.35 -18.47
N PRO A 129 -7.27 -16.37 -18.03
CA PRO A 129 -6.93 -16.67 -16.64
C PRO A 129 -5.79 -15.79 -16.12
N VAL A 130 -5.75 -15.59 -14.79
CA VAL A 130 -4.60 -14.94 -14.13
C VAL A 130 -3.33 -15.76 -14.42
N PRO A 131 -2.23 -15.12 -14.91
CA PRO A 131 -0.96 -15.80 -15.15
C PRO A 131 -0.46 -16.54 -13.91
N ASP A 132 -0.05 -17.80 -14.07
CA ASP A 132 0.38 -18.64 -12.94
C ASP A 132 1.68 -18.16 -12.27
N ASP A 133 2.49 -17.35 -12.98
CA ASP A 133 3.72 -16.74 -12.48
C ASP A 133 3.49 -15.40 -11.75
N PHE A 134 2.25 -14.89 -11.70
CA PHE A 134 1.94 -13.56 -11.17
C PHE A 134 2.47 -13.35 -9.74
N SER A 135 2.11 -14.22 -8.81
CA SER A 135 2.48 -14.09 -7.39
C SER A 135 3.99 -14.16 -7.15
N GLU A 136 4.66 -15.08 -7.84
CA GLU A 136 6.13 -15.20 -7.82
C GLU A 136 6.78 -13.91 -8.33
N LYS A 137 6.33 -13.39 -9.49
CA LYS A 137 6.86 -12.16 -10.07
C LYS A 137 6.57 -10.95 -9.20
N PHE A 138 5.41 -10.88 -8.58
CA PHE A 138 5.05 -9.82 -7.65
C PHE A 138 6.01 -9.80 -6.44
N ARG A 139 6.25 -10.96 -5.80
CA ARG A 139 7.22 -11.08 -4.71
C ARG A 139 8.65 -10.75 -5.15
N GLN A 140 9.08 -11.27 -6.29
CA GLN A 140 10.42 -11.00 -6.84
C GLN A 140 10.62 -9.50 -7.09
N MET A 141 9.61 -8.85 -7.68
CA MET A 141 9.65 -7.41 -7.93
C MET A 141 9.76 -6.66 -6.61
N ARG A 142 8.87 -6.91 -5.65
CA ARG A 142 8.92 -6.34 -4.29
C ARG A 142 10.31 -6.42 -3.66
N ASN A 143 10.97 -7.58 -3.73
CA ASN A 143 12.29 -7.79 -3.11
C ASN A 143 13.38 -6.99 -3.83
N LYS A 144 13.33 -6.93 -5.16
CA LYS A 144 14.42 -6.38 -5.97
C LYS A 144 14.31 -4.86 -6.16
N VAL A 145 13.10 -4.29 -6.23
CA VAL A 145 12.93 -2.83 -6.45
C VAL A 145 12.85 -2.02 -5.17
N ASN A 146 12.74 -2.61 -3.99
CA ASN A 146 12.73 -1.84 -2.74
C ASN A 146 13.66 -2.43 -1.68
N GLY A 147 13.74 -3.76 -1.59
CA GLY A 147 14.48 -4.45 -0.52
C GLY A 147 16.00 -4.50 -0.70
N HIS A 148 16.52 -4.59 -1.93
CA HIS A 148 17.95 -4.80 -2.16
C HIS A 148 18.58 -3.77 -3.10
N VAL A 149 19.67 -3.17 -2.66
CA VAL A 149 20.51 -2.31 -3.50
C VAL A 149 21.49 -3.21 -4.26
N THR A 150 21.12 -3.60 -5.48
CA THR A 150 21.98 -4.36 -6.39
C THR A 150 22.03 -3.70 -7.76
N TYR A 151 23.11 -3.92 -8.51
CA TYR A 151 23.26 -3.40 -9.88
C TYR A 151 22.14 -3.91 -10.82
N GLN A 152 21.51 -5.03 -10.46
CA GLN A 152 20.38 -5.62 -11.16
C GLN A 152 19.22 -4.62 -11.28
N ARG A 153 19.04 -3.71 -10.33
CA ARG A 153 17.98 -2.70 -10.34
C ARG A 153 18.04 -1.72 -11.51
N ILE A 154 19.24 -1.53 -12.08
CA ILE A 154 19.46 -0.59 -13.18
C ILE A 154 19.44 -1.32 -14.54
N LYS A 155 19.84 -2.59 -14.59
CA LYS A 155 20.11 -3.31 -15.85
C LYS A 155 19.27 -4.57 -16.10
N GLU A 156 18.83 -5.24 -15.04
CA GLU A 156 18.18 -6.56 -15.12
C GLU A 156 16.72 -6.53 -14.67
N ILE A 157 16.33 -5.57 -13.84
CA ILE A 157 14.93 -5.35 -13.48
C ILE A 157 14.31 -4.41 -14.50
N ASP A 158 13.36 -4.93 -15.25
CA ASP A 158 12.47 -4.11 -16.05
C ASP A 158 11.14 -3.91 -15.31
N LEU A 159 10.99 -2.74 -14.69
CA LEU A 159 9.75 -2.35 -14.04
C LEU A 159 8.66 -1.98 -15.06
N THR A 160 9.06 -1.62 -16.28
CA THR A 160 8.15 -1.33 -17.40
C THR A 160 7.47 -2.60 -17.86
N ASP A 161 8.24 -3.65 -18.16
CA ASP A 161 7.69 -4.96 -18.54
C ASP A 161 6.75 -5.51 -17.46
N PHE A 162 7.14 -5.36 -16.19
CA PHE A 162 6.31 -5.77 -15.07
C PHE A 162 5.03 -4.94 -14.96
N TYR A 163 5.11 -3.62 -15.15
CA TYR A 163 3.95 -2.73 -15.19
C TYR A 163 2.97 -3.16 -16.29
N GLU A 164 3.45 -3.27 -17.53
CA GLU A 164 2.61 -3.61 -18.68
C GLU A 164 1.92 -4.97 -18.51
N LYS A 165 2.63 -5.96 -17.96
CA LYS A 165 2.08 -7.30 -17.78
C LYS A 165 1.15 -7.42 -16.58
N TYR A 166 1.45 -6.74 -15.46
CA TYR A 166 0.82 -7.06 -14.18
C TYR A 166 0.07 -5.91 -13.48
N HIS A 167 0.17 -4.66 -13.95
CA HIS A 167 -0.44 -3.51 -13.28
C HIS A 167 -1.95 -3.68 -13.04
N SER A 168 -2.69 -4.17 -14.05
CA SER A 168 -4.15 -4.38 -13.93
C SER A 168 -4.52 -5.33 -12.79
N TYR A 169 -3.73 -6.38 -12.54
CA TYR A 169 -3.94 -7.31 -11.43
C TYR A 169 -3.62 -6.66 -10.08
N LEU A 170 -2.53 -5.88 -10.01
CA LEU A 170 -2.15 -5.15 -8.79
C LEU A 170 -3.20 -4.09 -8.42
N TYR A 171 -3.67 -3.34 -9.41
CA TYR A 171 -4.73 -2.35 -9.21
C TYR A 171 -6.02 -3.02 -8.71
N MET A 172 -6.38 -4.19 -9.26
CA MET A 172 -7.54 -4.95 -8.80
C MET A 172 -7.41 -5.40 -7.35
N LEU A 173 -6.25 -5.93 -6.95
CA LEU A 173 -5.97 -6.26 -5.54
C LEU A 173 -6.05 -5.02 -4.66
N TYR A 174 -5.42 -3.93 -5.07
CA TYR A 174 -5.42 -2.66 -4.33
C TYR A 174 -6.83 -2.15 -4.06
N ARG A 175 -7.71 -2.17 -5.08
CA ARG A 175 -9.11 -1.74 -4.95
C ARG A 175 -9.92 -2.70 -4.08
N ASP A 176 -9.87 -4.00 -4.34
CA ASP A 176 -10.67 -4.99 -3.60
C ASP A 176 -10.28 -5.09 -2.14
N CYS A 177 -8.98 -5.15 -1.86
CA CYS A 177 -8.47 -5.22 -0.50
C CYS A 177 -8.59 -3.86 0.21
N GLY A 178 -8.44 -2.75 -0.50
CA GLY A 178 -8.44 -1.41 0.07
C GLY A 178 -9.82 -0.89 0.48
N ASP A 179 -10.88 -1.28 -0.22
CA ASP A 179 -12.23 -0.74 -0.02
C ASP A 179 -12.74 -0.85 1.43
N TRP A 180 -12.41 -1.93 2.14
CA TRP A 180 -12.81 -2.11 3.54
C TRP A 180 -11.93 -1.35 4.53
N TRP A 181 -10.64 -1.19 4.23
CA TRP A 181 -9.66 -0.61 5.15
C TRP A 181 -9.51 0.90 4.97
N GLY A 182 -9.84 1.43 3.79
CA GLY A 182 -9.88 2.86 3.51
C GLY A 182 -11.15 3.56 3.99
N ARG A 183 -12.32 2.89 3.96
CA ARG A 183 -13.60 3.50 4.38
C ARG A 183 -13.63 3.93 5.84
N SER A 184 -12.90 3.24 6.71
CA SER A 184 -12.76 3.61 8.13
C SER A 184 -12.05 4.96 8.33
N SER A 185 -11.33 5.46 7.32
CA SER A 185 -10.53 6.69 7.39
C SER A 185 -11.19 7.93 6.77
N GLU A 186 -12.32 7.78 6.06
CA GLU A 186 -12.96 8.88 5.30
C GLU A 186 -13.51 10.02 6.19
N LYS A 187 -13.84 9.73 7.46
CA LYS A 187 -14.36 10.74 8.40
C LYS A 187 -13.26 11.35 9.28
N GLN A 188 -12.26 10.57 9.65
CA GLN A 188 -11.14 10.99 10.48
C GLN A 188 -9.98 10.02 10.26
N PHE A 189 -8.78 10.54 10.04
CA PHE A 189 -7.58 9.70 10.00
C PHE A 189 -7.36 9.04 11.37
N PRO A 190 -7.11 7.72 11.41
CA PRO A 190 -6.99 6.99 12.67
C PRO A 190 -5.74 7.42 13.44
N GLU A 191 -5.82 7.42 14.77
CA GLU A 191 -4.64 7.57 15.62
C GLU A 191 -3.82 6.29 15.56
N LEU A 192 -2.59 6.39 15.04
CA LEU A 192 -1.64 5.29 14.85
C LEU A 192 -0.51 5.34 15.88
N GLU A 193 -0.83 5.81 17.09
CA GLU A 193 0.05 5.90 18.25
C GLU A 193 1.39 6.60 17.94
N ASN A 194 2.50 5.87 17.96
CA ASN A 194 3.84 6.42 17.70
C ASN A 194 4.01 6.95 16.27
N ILE A 195 3.19 6.50 15.32
CA ILE A 195 3.29 6.91 13.91
C ILE A 195 2.74 8.33 13.74
N THR A 196 1.53 8.59 14.22
CA THR A 196 0.88 9.91 14.18
C THR A 196 1.52 10.90 15.15
N SER A 197 2.11 10.42 16.25
CA SER A 197 2.84 11.27 17.21
C SER A 197 4.33 11.48 16.89
N PHE A 198 4.88 10.83 15.84
CA PHE A 198 6.31 10.84 15.51
C PHE A 198 6.93 12.25 15.51
N PHE A 199 6.24 13.22 14.93
CA PHE A 199 6.74 14.60 14.80
C PHE A 199 6.20 15.56 15.87
N ALA A 200 5.26 15.13 16.72
CA ALA A 200 4.57 16.00 17.67
C ALA A 200 5.54 16.66 18.68
N LYS A 201 6.54 15.90 19.16
CA LYS A 201 7.54 16.40 20.11
C LYS A 201 8.47 17.47 19.50
N ILE A 202 8.80 17.34 18.22
CA ILE A 202 9.65 18.30 17.50
C ILE A 202 8.88 19.61 17.28
N VAL A 203 7.58 19.51 16.96
CA VAL A 203 6.72 20.70 16.83
C VAL A 203 6.57 21.42 18.17
N ALA A 204 6.41 20.68 19.27
CA ALA A 204 6.29 21.25 20.61
C ALA A 204 7.55 22.03 21.02
N SER A 205 8.74 21.45 20.86
CA SER A 205 10.01 22.12 21.22
C SER A 205 10.27 23.38 20.39
N THR A 206 9.89 23.38 19.11
CA THR A 206 10.07 24.55 18.23
C THR A 206 9.15 25.73 18.59
N ARG A 207 8.01 25.46 19.27
CA ARG A 207 7.07 26.51 19.69
C ARG A 207 7.44 27.16 21.02
N GLU A 208 8.11 26.44 21.91
CA GLU A 208 8.62 27.00 23.18
C GLU A 208 9.75 28.02 22.94
N ASP A 209 10.59 27.78 21.92
CA ASP A 209 11.66 28.71 21.51
C ASP A 209 11.17 29.99 20.80
N GLN A 210 9.87 30.07 20.46
CA GLN A 210 9.25 31.25 19.82
C GLN A 210 8.50 32.16 20.80
N VAL A 211 8.57 31.92 22.11
CA VAL A 211 8.06 32.86 23.11
C VAL A 211 9.16 33.89 23.41
N PRO A 212 9.08 35.13 22.89
CA PRO A 212 10.05 36.15 23.27
C PRO A 212 9.97 36.41 24.79
N PRO A 213 11.10 36.67 25.47
CA PRO A 213 11.08 37.05 26.86
C PRO A 213 10.22 38.31 26.98
N ASN A 214 9.11 38.17 27.71
CA ASN A 214 8.11 39.20 27.87
C ASN A 214 8.77 40.54 28.21
N ALA A 215 8.26 41.58 27.54
CA ALA A 215 8.36 42.98 27.93
C ALA A 215 7.91 43.12 29.38
N ALA A 216 8.83 42.93 30.31
CA ALA A 216 8.66 43.29 31.71
C ALA A 216 9.32 44.65 31.92
N THR A 217 8.49 45.61 32.32
CA THR A 217 8.85 46.83 33.07
C THR A 217 9.20 48.10 32.26
N SER A 218 8.19 48.72 31.68
CA SER A 218 8.15 50.19 31.53
C SER A 218 6.74 50.72 31.81
N ALA A 219 6.31 50.56 33.06
CA ALA A 219 5.23 51.35 33.65
C ALA A 219 5.58 51.61 35.13
N ARG A 220 6.45 52.59 35.37
CA ARG A 220 6.53 53.29 36.65
C ARG A 220 6.73 54.79 36.41
N ASN A 221 5.60 55.47 36.50
CA ASN A 221 5.39 56.78 37.12
C ASN A 221 6.10 57.99 36.50
N GLY A 222 5.39 58.66 35.59
CA GLY A 222 5.42 60.13 35.50
C GLY A 222 4.29 60.71 36.34
N GLN A 223 4.64 61.26 37.50
CA GLN A 223 4.00 62.39 38.15
C GLN A 223 5.06 63.48 38.25
#